data_AF-A0A935TXJ1-F1
#
_entry.id   AF-A0A935TXJ1-F1
#
_cell.length_a   1.000
_cell.length_b   1.000
_cell.length_c   1.000
_cell.angle_alpha   90.00
_cell.angle_beta   90.00
_cell.angle_gamma   90.00
#
_symmetry.space_group_name_H-M   'P 1'
#
loop_
_entity.id
_entity.type
_entity.pdbx_description
1 polymer ?
#
loop_
_entity_poly.entity_id
_entity_poly.type
_entity_poly.pdbx_seq_one_letter_code
_entity_poly.pdbx_strand_id
1 'polypeptide(L)'
;MTSTEPRDPSSSQTSPGASPSSSGASSVSSGSSGSPSGASAVPAGPSADLGGSGPVRRLPGQTGGPLRRFLSRWGFPLFLLLILVLGRRVLLPFVFAGLIAYILSPVVRWMAERRDGTRRLHRGIAIVLCYIVFISAIVGFLFLLVPRLSKDVARIGSEAPALLKRVNEEWAPQAAQWVEKRVKLSPAQPAPAEPPIVADVPLPPGTAFTLTPLPDGRYAMSMTPSGVQVRPLPNGGFHLQTEEKPPEPATMEDKIRALASKGLASLQSRLDDVVRLGQRLLAGIIKGIFTFFLTLMIGAFILIDMEKVHAFLRSMFPPNARDDYDVIIAGIDRGLSGVIRGQLLICLINGILTYIGLMIFGIKYSLILAVVAGVMSLIPIFGSILSTIPIVLASLVSGEHGLDIFRAVAMTAWIVGIHFIEANLLNPKIIGTAAKIHPVLVIFSLILGEHSYGLVGALLAVPVLSTIQVVFLFLYRKAWKEVPRRGPDSGSAPRIDSGPVARP
;
A
#
# COMPACT_ATOMS: atom_id res chain seq x y z
N MET A 1 -12.39 29.80 -57.59
CA MET A 1 -13.47 29.40 -58.51
C MET A 1 -14.15 28.20 -57.87
N THR A 2 -15.27 28.39 -57.15
CA THR A 2 -16.68 28.46 -57.66
C THR A 2 -17.13 27.09 -58.19
N SER A 3 -18.24 26.48 -57.73
CA SER A 3 -19.54 27.04 -57.30
C SER A 3 -20.31 26.06 -56.35
N THR A 4 -20.88 26.48 -55.21
CA THR A 4 -22.29 26.93 -54.91
C THR A 4 -23.38 25.86 -55.15
N GLU A 5 -24.04 25.31 -54.11
CA GLU A 5 -25.35 25.72 -53.47
C GLU A 5 -26.61 25.41 -54.35
N PRO A 6 -27.90 25.41 -53.87
CA PRO A 6 -28.50 25.62 -52.52
C PRO A 6 -29.11 24.30 -51.92
N ARG A 7 -29.89 24.18 -50.81
CA ARG A 7 -30.35 25.02 -49.65
C ARG A 7 -31.90 25.23 -49.51
N ASP A 8 -32.45 24.89 -48.32
CA ASP A 8 -33.79 25.25 -47.73
C ASP A 8 -35.09 24.80 -48.47
N PRO A 9 -36.33 24.87 -47.90
CA PRO A 9 -36.77 25.40 -46.58
C PRO A 9 -37.68 24.44 -45.74
N SER A 10 -38.44 25.01 -44.81
CA SER A 10 -39.16 24.37 -43.69
C SER A 10 -40.70 24.29 -43.81
N SER A 11 -41.30 23.56 -42.86
CA SER A 11 -42.57 23.84 -42.16
C SER A 11 -43.90 23.13 -42.53
N SER A 12 -44.63 22.80 -41.44
CA SER A 12 -46.10 22.79 -41.27
C SER A 12 -46.94 21.53 -41.52
N GLN A 13 -48.04 21.46 -40.75
CA GLN A 13 -49.29 20.67 -40.91
C GLN A 13 -49.24 19.17 -40.47
N THR A 14 -49.97 18.72 -39.41
CA THR A 14 -51.44 18.56 -39.17
C THR A 14 -52.06 17.46 -40.04
N SER A 15 -52.97 16.57 -39.61
CA SER A 15 -53.80 16.45 -38.38
C SER A 15 -54.36 14.99 -38.30
N PRO A 16 -55.62 14.68 -37.88
CA PRO A 16 -56.14 14.66 -36.49
C PRO A 16 -56.87 13.35 -36.10
N GLY A 17 -57.39 13.30 -34.86
CA GLY A 17 -58.58 12.49 -34.49
C GLY A 17 -58.47 11.78 -33.13
N ALA A 18 -59.49 11.73 -32.28
CA ALA A 18 -60.71 12.54 -32.17
C ALA A 18 -61.22 12.46 -30.71
N SER A 19 -61.79 13.56 -30.21
CA SER A 19 -62.38 13.70 -28.85
C SER A 19 -63.88 13.30 -28.86
N PRO A 20 -64.77 13.70 -27.93
CA PRO A 20 -64.61 14.27 -26.58
C PRO A 20 -65.59 13.68 -25.50
N SER A 21 -65.62 14.38 -24.35
CA SER A 21 -66.82 14.73 -23.55
C SER A 21 -67.16 13.83 -22.34
N SER A 22 -67.67 14.35 -21.20
CA SER A 22 -67.93 15.75 -20.77
C SER A 22 -67.86 15.88 -19.24
N SER A 23 -67.48 17.07 -18.77
CA SER A 23 -67.59 17.51 -17.37
C SER A 23 -68.96 18.10 -17.02
N GLY A 24 -69.40 17.97 -15.76
CA GLY A 24 -70.58 18.66 -15.19
C GLY A 24 -71.12 17.85 -13.99
N ALA A 25 -70.80 18.14 -12.72
CA ALA A 25 -71.04 19.35 -11.92
C ALA A 25 -72.50 19.57 -11.51
N SER A 26 -72.86 19.16 -10.28
CA SER A 26 -73.91 19.78 -9.46
C SER A 26 -73.85 19.28 -8.01
N SER A 27 -73.92 20.20 -7.06
CA SER A 27 -73.97 19.96 -5.61
C SER A 27 -75.40 20.11 -5.07
N VAL A 28 -75.58 19.80 -3.77
CA VAL A 28 -76.73 20.14 -2.90
C VAL A 28 -77.98 19.24 -3.00
N SER A 29 -78.23 18.46 -1.93
CA SER A 29 -79.45 18.61 -1.12
C SER A 29 -79.39 17.81 0.18
N SER A 30 -79.62 18.47 1.31
CA SER A 30 -79.93 17.87 2.62
C SER A 30 -81.43 17.61 2.78
N GLY A 31 -81.87 16.51 3.42
CA GLY A 31 -83.30 16.31 3.69
C GLY A 31 -83.71 14.99 4.38
N SER A 32 -83.75 15.02 5.72
CA SER A 32 -84.77 14.41 6.61
C SER A 32 -85.51 13.08 6.30
N SER A 33 -85.50 12.20 7.32
CA SER A 33 -86.63 11.41 7.87
C SER A 33 -87.38 10.37 7.00
N GLY A 34 -87.43 9.11 7.48
CA GLY A 34 -88.36 8.10 6.95
C GLY A 34 -88.15 6.65 7.40
N SER A 35 -88.43 6.33 8.66
CA SER A 35 -88.84 4.97 9.08
C SER A 35 -90.37 4.98 9.17
N PRO A 36 -91.13 3.92 8.81
CA PRO A 36 -91.09 2.68 9.62
C PRO A 36 -91.42 1.35 8.91
N SER A 37 -91.32 0.26 9.70
CA SER A 37 -92.20 -0.93 9.66
C SER A 37 -92.20 -1.84 8.42
N GLY A 38 -91.61 -3.03 8.58
CA GLY A 38 -91.77 -4.16 7.67
C GLY A 38 -91.29 -5.45 8.32
N ALA A 39 -92.08 -6.01 9.24
CA ALA A 39 -91.72 -7.24 9.95
C ALA A 39 -91.92 -8.48 9.08
N SER A 40 -90.96 -9.40 9.10
CA SER A 40 -91.20 -10.81 8.77
C SER A 40 -90.21 -11.70 9.53
N ALA A 41 -90.68 -12.82 10.03
CA ALA A 41 -89.99 -13.63 11.04
C ALA A 41 -89.49 -14.97 10.49
N VAL A 42 -88.28 -15.36 10.90
CA VAL A 42 -87.93 -16.67 11.52
C VAL A 42 -88.37 -17.94 10.75
N PRO A 43 -87.40 -18.82 10.37
CA PRO A 43 -87.00 -19.86 11.34
C PRO A 43 -85.50 -20.04 11.54
N ALA A 44 -85.17 -20.51 12.75
CA ALA A 44 -83.82 -20.82 13.20
C ALA A 44 -83.52 -22.32 13.08
N GLY A 45 -82.23 -22.66 12.96
CA GLY A 45 -81.71 -23.99 13.27
C GLY A 45 -80.39 -24.32 12.55
N PRO A 46 -79.51 -25.17 13.12
CA PRO A 46 -79.37 -25.53 14.53
C PRO A 46 -78.15 -24.85 15.19
N SER A 47 -78.23 -24.60 16.49
CA SER A 47 -77.09 -24.19 17.31
C SER A 47 -76.08 -25.33 17.44
N ALA A 48 -74.90 -25.17 16.82
CA ALA A 48 -73.76 -26.04 17.06
C ALA A 48 -73.12 -25.70 18.40
N ASP A 49 -73.36 -26.57 19.38
CA ASP A 49 -72.80 -26.47 20.73
C ASP A 49 -71.28 -26.72 20.71
N LEU A 50 -70.50 -25.69 21.04
CA LEU A 50 -69.07 -25.79 21.31
C LEU A 50 -68.67 -24.86 22.47
N GLY A 51 -69.15 -25.19 23.66
CA GLY A 51 -68.45 -24.82 24.89
C GLY A 51 -67.02 -25.35 24.85
N GLY A 52 -66.02 -24.45 24.87
CA GLY A 52 -64.64 -24.84 24.62
C GLY A 52 -63.64 -23.70 24.60
N SER A 53 -63.50 -22.98 25.72
CA SER A 53 -62.39 -22.04 25.97
C SER A 53 -61.06 -22.78 26.20
N GLY A 54 -60.68 -23.63 25.24
CA GLY A 54 -59.35 -24.22 25.19
C GLY A 54 -58.28 -23.15 24.96
N PRO A 55 -57.07 -23.29 25.53
CA PRO A 55 -56.01 -22.32 25.30
C PRO A 55 -55.67 -22.32 23.80
N VAL A 56 -55.74 -21.13 23.18
CA VAL A 56 -55.37 -20.94 21.77
C VAL A 56 -53.91 -21.37 21.62
N ARG A 57 -53.71 -22.60 21.14
CA ARG A 57 -52.39 -23.20 20.92
C ARG A 57 -51.74 -22.46 19.77
N ARG A 58 -51.06 -21.35 20.10
CA ARG A 58 -50.22 -20.62 19.15
C ARG A 58 -49.31 -21.66 18.51
N LEU A 59 -49.51 -21.90 17.22
CA LEU A 59 -48.61 -22.71 16.42
C LEU A 59 -47.20 -22.16 16.68
N PRO A 60 -46.22 -22.98 17.12
CA PRO A 60 -44.88 -22.50 17.36
C PRO A 60 -44.35 -21.97 16.03
N GLY A 61 -44.32 -20.64 15.89
CA GLY A 61 -43.93 -19.99 14.65
C GLY A 61 -42.58 -20.52 14.24
N GLN A 62 -42.49 -21.08 13.03
CA GLN A 62 -41.34 -21.87 12.57
C GLN A 62 -40.04 -21.11 12.88
N THR A 63 -39.36 -21.53 13.95
CA THR A 63 -38.14 -20.87 14.38
C THR A 63 -37.08 -21.28 13.38
N GLY A 64 -36.84 -20.40 12.39
CA GLY A 64 -35.85 -20.62 11.35
C GLY A 64 -34.58 -21.21 11.97
N GLY A 65 -34.13 -22.34 11.42
CA GLY A 65 -33.11 -23.18 12.04
C GLY A 65 -31.84 -22.39 12.39
N PRO A 66 -30.95 -22.94 13.23
CA PRO A 66 -29.74 -22.23 13.66
C PRO A 66 -28.96 -21.62 12.48
N LEU A 67 -28.92 -22.32 11.35
CA LEU A 67 -28.35 -21.84 10.09
C LEU A 67 -29.03 -20.57 9.53
N ARG A 68 -30.37 -20.46 9.54
CA ARG A 68 -31.08 -19.26 9.03
C ARG A 68 -30.89 -18.06 9.96
N ARG A 69 -30.81 -18.27 11.28
CA ARG A 69 -30.46 -17.22 12.26
C ARG A 69 -29.00 -16.79 12.12
N PHE A 70 -28.08 -17.72 11.86
CA PHE A 70 -26.68 -17.44 11.58
C PHE A 70 -26.50 -16.65 10.27
N LEU A 71 -27.08 -17.11 9.16
CA LEU A 71 -27.07 -16.38 7.87
C LEU A 71 -27.74 -15.01 7.97
N SER A 72 -28.83 -14.86 8.72
CA SER A 72 -29.48 -13.55 8.88
C SER A 72 -28.65 -12.54 9.68
N ARG A 73 -27.76 -13.00 10.57
CA ARG A 73 -26.94 -12.15 11.45
C ARG A 73 -25.52 -11.93 10.92
N TRP A 74 -24.97 -12.90 10.21
CA TRP A 74 -23.59 -12.89 9.70
C TRP A 74 -23.49 -12.89 8.17
N GLY A 75 -24.55 -13.23 7.45
CA GLY A 75 -24.54 -13.31 5.97
C GLY A 75 -24.26 -11.96 5.31
N PHE A 76 -24.91 -10.88 5.76
CA PHE A 76 -24.63 -9.53 5.23
C PHE A 76 -23.18 -9.06 5.48
N PRO A 77 -22.63 -9.08 6.72
CA PRO A 77 -21.24 -8.67 6.93
C PRO A 77 -20.22 -9.62 6.28
N LEU A 78 -20.51 -10.93 6.18
CA LEU A 78 -19.63 -11.88 5.48
C LEU A 78 -19.64 -11.66 3.95
N PHE A 79 -20.80 -11.37 3.37
CA PHE A 79 -20.94 -11.01 1.96
C PHE A 79 -20.24 -9.67 1.65
N LEU A 80 -20.39 -8.67 2.51
CA LEU A 80 -19.67 -7.40 2.41
C LEU A 80 -18.15 -7.60 2.51
N LEU A 81 -17.69 -8.43 3.45
CA LEU A 81 -16.27 -8.79 3.59
C LEU A 81 -15.75 -9.51 2.33
N LEU A 82 -16.52 -10.43 1.76
CA LEU A 82 -16.17 -11.13 0.52
C LEU A 82 -16.02 -10.16 -0.66
N ILE A 83 -16.96 -9.21 -0.83
CA ILE A 83 -16.88 -8.15 -1.84
C ILE A 83 -15.63 -7.29 -1.62
N LEU A 84 -15.34 -6.89 -0.39
CA LEU A 84 -14.15 -6.08 -0.07
C LEU A 84 -12.85 -6.83 -0.37
N VAL A 85 -12.76 -8.13 -0.04
CA VAL A 85 -11.58 -8.97 -0.33
C VAL A 85 -11.39 -9.19 -1.84
N LEU A 86 -12.48 -9.44 -2.58
CA LEU A 86 -12.43 -9.69 -4.02
C LEU A 86 -12.15 -8.40 -4.82
N GLY A 87 -12.82 -7.31 -4.45
CA GLY A 87 -12.68 -5.97 -5.04
C GLY A 87 -11.46 -5.18 -4.56
N ARG A 88 -10.64 -5.70 -3.65
CA ARG A 88 -9.58 -4.96 -2.95
C ARG A 88 -8.61 -4.17 -3.84
N ARG A 89 -8.28 -4.72 -5.02
CA ARG A 89 -7.40 -4.06 -6.02
C ARG A 89 -8.06 -2.86 -6.68
N VAL A 90 -9.38 -2.88 -6.85
CA VAL A 90 -10.19 -1.79 -7.41
C VAL A 90 -10.51 -0.75 -6.34
N LEU A 91 -10.61 -1.16 -5.08
CA LEU A 91 -10.91 -0.27 -3.94
C LEU A 91 -9.78 0.74 -3.65
N LEU A 92 -8.52 0.41 -3.95
CA LEU A 92 -7.37 1.28 -3.67
C LEU A 92 -7.52 2.71 -4.25
N PRO A 93 -7.79 2.91 -5.56
CA PRO A 93 -8.12 4.23 -6.11
C PRO A 93 -9.22 4.99 -5.35
N PHE A 94 -10.26 4.31 -4.84
CA PHE A 94 -11.32 4.96 -4.07
C PHE A 94 -10.85 5.39 -2.67
N VAL A 95 -9.99 4.60 -2.02
CA VAL A 95 -9.40 4.99 -0.73
C VAL A 95 -8.42 6.17 -0.90
N PHE A 96 -7.61 6.17 -1.96
CA PHE A 96 -6.76 7.30 -2.29
C PHE A 96 -7.56 8.55 -2.68
N ALA A 97 -8.63 8.37 -3.45
CA ALA A 97 -9.56 9.44 -3.81
C ALA A 97 -10.21 10.05 -2.55
N GLY A 98 -10.67 9.21 -1.63
CA GLY A 98 -11.17 9.64 -0.32
C GLY A 98 -10.12 10.37 0.50
N LEU A 99 -8.89 9.86 0.57
CA LEU A 99 -7.78 10.50 1.29
C LEU A 99 -7.41 11.87 0.69
N ILE A 100 -7.29 11.98 -0.64
CA ILE A 100 -7.01 13.22 -1.35
C ILE A 100 -8.17 14.21 -1.17
N ALA A 101 -9.42 13.77 -1.37
CA ALA A 101 -10.60 14.59 -1.11
C ALA A 101 -10.63 15.10 0.34
N TYR A 102 -10.24 14.26 1.31
CA TYR A 102 -10.17 14.63 2.71
C TYR A 102 -9.06 15.66 3.00
N ILE A 103 -7.86 15.48 2.43
CA ILE A 103 -6.72 16.43 2.54
C ILE A 103 -7.06 17.77 1.89
N LEU A 104 -7.73 17.77 0.73
CA LEU A 104 -8.15 18.98 0.02
C LEU A 104 -9.39 19.62 0.67
N SER A 105 -10.21 18.88 1.41
CA SER A 105 -11.46 19.40 2.01
C SER A 105 -11.29 20.66 2.89
N PRO A 106 -10.30 20.81 3.79
CA PRO A 106 -10.11 22.07 4.51
C PRO A 106 -9.77 23.24 3.59
N VAL A 107 -8.97 23.01 2.53
CA VAL A 107 -8.57 24.05 1.57
C VAL A 107 -9.77 24.46 0.71
N VAL A 108 -10.53 23.50 0.21
CA VAL A 108 -11.75 23.75 -0.58
C VAL A 108 -12.83 24.44 0.25
N ARG A 109 -13.06 24.02 1.49
CA ARG A 109 -14.02 24.72 2.39
C ARG A 109 -13.56 26.14 2.67
N TRP A 110 -12.27 26.37 2.97
CA TRP A 110 -11.72 27.72 3.17
C TRP A 110 -11.86 28.63 1.94
N MET A 111 -11.78 28.08 0.71
CA MET A 111 -12.02 28.85 -0.53
C MET A 111 -13.50 29.06 -0.86
N ALA A 112 -14.37 28.09 -0.54
CA ALA A 112 -15.80 28.15 -0.85
C ALA A 112 -16.60 28.98 0.17
N GLU A 113 -16.21 28.91 1.45
CA GLU A 113 -16.91 29.51 2.58
C GLU A 113 -16.06 30.67 3.16
N ARG A 114 -16.35 31.90 2.71
CA ARG A 114 -15.77 33.11 3.32
C ARG A 114 -16.39 33.38 4.69
N ARG A 115 -15.57 33.89 5.60
CA ARG A 115 -15.94 34.26 6.99
C ARG A 115 -17.07 35.32 7.10
N ASP A 116 -17.36 36.03 6.00
CA ASP A 116 -18.25 37.20 5.96
C ASP A 116 -19.62 36.93 5.29
N GLY A 117 -20.10 35.67 5.32
CA GLY A 117 -21.49 35.30 4.98
C GLY A 117 -21.92 35.39 3.51
N THR A 118 -21.18 36.09 2.65
CA THR A 118 -21.46 36.18 1.20
C THR A 118 -20.74 35.08 0.42
N ARG A 119 -21.53 34.21 -0.25
CA ARG A 119 -21.03 33.16 -1.16
C ARG A 119 -20.20 33.80 -2.27
N ARG A 120 -18.93 33.41 -2.43
CA ARG A 120 -18.07 33.94 -3.52
C ARG A 120 -17.70 32.95 -4.63
N LEU A 121 -17.77 31.64 -4.39
CA LEU A 121 -17.58 30.64 -5.45
C LEU A 121 -18.59 29.49 -5.30
N HIS A 122 -19.08 28.98 -6.44
CA HIS A 122 -19.74 27.68 -6.48
C HIS A 122 -18.75 26.59 -6.03
N ARG A 123 -19.16 25.66 -5.16
CA ARG A 123 -18.31 24.57 -4.61
C ARG A 123 -17.45 23.89 -5.69
N GLY A 124 -18.04 23.58 -6.85
CA GLY A 124 -17.34 22.96 -7.97
C GLY A 124 -16.14 23.77 -8.48
N ILE A 125 -16.21 25.11 -8.51
CA ILE A 125 -15.10 25.95 -8.96
C ILE A 125 -13.95 25.94 -7.94
N ALA A 126 -14.27 26.01 -6.64
CA ALA A 126 -13.27 25.89 -5.58
C ALA A 126 -12.56 24.52 -5.62
N ILE A 127 -13.30 23.45 -5.90
CA ILE A 127 -12.76 22.10 -6.10
C ILE A 127 -11.83 22.06 -7.32
N VAL A 128 -12.30 22.50 -8.50
CA VAL A 128 -11.51 22.51 -9.74
C VAL A 128 -10.23 23.32 -9.58
N LEU A 129 -10.29 24.52 -8.97
CA LEU A 129 -9.11 25.35 -8.73
C LEU A 129 -8.12 24.67 -7.76
N CYS A 130 -8.61 24.01 -6.71
CA CYS A 130 -7.77 23.24 -5.79
C CYS A 130 -7.04 22.09 -6.51
N TYR A 131 -7.75 21.33 -7.35
CA TYR A 131 -7.16 20.25 -8.15
C TYR A 131 -6.17 20.79 -9.20
N ILE A 132 -6.43 21.93 -9.85
CA ILE A 132 -5.49 22.56 -10.79
C ILE A 132 -4.18 22.94 -10.07
N VAL A 133 -4.26 23.58 -8.90
CA VAL A 133 -3.06 23.94 -8.11
C VAL A 133 -2.31 22.68 -7.66
N PHE A 134 -3.01 21.66 -7.17
CA PHE A 134 -2.42 20.39 -6.74
C PHE A 134 -1.72 19.64 -7.88
N ILE A 135 -2.37 19.51 -9.04
CA ILE A 135 -1.78 18.91 -10.24
C ILE A 135 -0.57 19.72 -10.71
N SER A 136 -0.67 21.05 -10.75
CA SER A 136 0.42 21.93 -11.18
C SER A 136 1.64 21.82 -10.27
N ALA A 137 1.44 21.72 -8.94
CA ALA A 137 2.52 21.50 -7.99
C ALA A 137 3.20 20.13 -8.20
N ILE A 138 2.43 19.07 -8.42
CA ILE A 138 2.97 17.72 -8.69
C ILE A 138 3.72 17.69 -10.03
N VAL A 139 3.13 18.20 -11.11
CA VAL A 139 3.74 18.23 -12.45
C VAL A 139 5.00 19.09 -12.46
N GLY A 140 4.96 20.27 -11.83
CA GLY A 140 6.13 21.15 -11.68
C GLY A 140 7.25 20.48 -10.87
N PHE A 141 6.91 19.80 -9.77
CA PHE A 141 7.88 19.05 -8.98
C PHE A 141 8.51 17.89 -9.77
N LEU A 142 7.71 17.09 -10.49
CA LEU A 142 8.23 16.03 -11.36
C LEU A 142 9.12 16.61 -12.48
N PHE A 143 8.73 17.72 -13.09
CA PHE A 143 9.49 18.39 -14.15
C PHE A 143 10.83 18.94 -13.63
N LEU A 144 10.94 19.32 -12.36
CA LEU A 144 12.20 19.71 -11.73
C LEU A 144 13.05 18.50 -11.29
N LEU A 145 12.39 17.44 -10.83
CA LEU A 145 13.01 16.26 -10.23
C LEU A 145 13.57 15.28 -11.29
N VAL A 146 12.75 14.90 -12.28
CA VAL A 146 13.09 13.91 -13.32
C VAL A 146 14.36 14.26 -14.11
N PRO A 147 14.53 15.47 -14.70
CA PRO A 147 15.74 15.77 -15.47
C PRO A 147 16.99 15.93 -14.59
N ARG A 148 16.86 16.18 -13.29
CA ARG A 148 18.02 16.18 -12.37
C ARG A 148 18.44 14.76 -12.01
N LEU A 149 17.52 13.91 -11.56
CA LEU A 149 17.78 12.48 -11.37
C LEU A 149 18.33 11.82 -12.64
N SER A 150 17.78 12.14 -13.81
CA SER A 150 18.28 11.63 -15.09
C SER A 150 19.73 12.03 -15.35
N LYS A 151 20.13 13.28 -15.05
CA LYS A 151 21.51 13.75 -15.19
C LYS A 151 22.44 13.11 -14.17
N ASP A 152 22.02 13.01 -12.91
CA ASP A 152 22.83 12.46 -11.82
C ASP A 152 23.03 10.94 -12.02
N VAL A 153 22.00 10.20 -12.43
CA VAL A 153 22.08 8.77 -12.79
C VAL A 153 22.87 8.55 -14.06
N ALA A 154 22.70 9.38 -15.11
CA ALA A 154 23.51 9.29 -16.32
C ALA A 154 25.00 9.56 -16.02
N ARG A 155 25.29 10.53 -15.15
CA ARG A 155 26.65 10.83 -14.68
C ARG A 155 27.27 9.61 -13.98
N ILE A 156 26.57 9.01 -13.01
CA ILE A 156 27.00 7.77 -12.35
C ILE A 156 27.22 6.66 -13.38
N GLY A 157 26.32 6.48 -14.35
CA GLY A 157 26.48 5.50 -15.44
C GLY A 157 27.71 5.75 -16.31
N SER A 158 28.03 7.01 -16.62
CA SER A 158 29.21 7.38 -17.41
C SER A 158 30.53 7.35 -16.63
N GLU A 159 30.49 7.61 -15.32
CA GLU A 159 31.66 7.56 -14.43
C GLU A 159 31.91 6.15 -13.88
N ALA A 160 30.91 5.25 -13.88
CA ALA A 160 31.04 3.88 -13.41
C ALA A 160 32.20 3.07 -14.06
N PRO A 161 32.44 3.13 -15.39
CA PRO A 161 33.63 2.49 -15.99
C PRO A 161 34.94 3.06 -15.46
N ALA A 162 35.00 4.38 -15.19
CA ALA A 162 36.18 5.03 -14.63
C ALA A 162 36.37 4.71 -13.14
N LEU A 163 35.29 4.57 -12.38
CA LEU A 163 35.31 4.08 -11.00
C LEU A 163 35.78 2.63 -10.94
N LEU A 164 35.26 1.75 -11.81
CA LEU A 164 35.74 0.36 -11.93
C LEU A 164 37.23 0.31 -12.30
N LYS A 165 37.68 1.19 -13.20
CA LYS A 165 39.10 1.33 -13.56
C LYS A 165 39.95 1.73 -12.35
N ARG A 166 39.58 2.79 -11.59
CA ARG A 166 40.27 3.18 -10.34
C ARG A 166 40.24 2.09 -9.28
N VAL A 167 39.11 1.39 -9.12
CA VAL A 167 39.01 0.26 -8.18
C VAL A 167 39.99 -0.84 -8.56
N ASN A 168 40.17 -1.13 -9.84
CA ASN A 168 41.10 -2.16 -10.32
C ASN A 168 42.58 -1.72 -10.33
N GLU A 169 42.88 -0.45 -10.65
CA GLU A 169 44.24 0.07 -10.83
C GLU A 169 44.83 0.72 -9.58
N GLU A 170 44.02 1.43 -8.78
CA GLU A 170 44.47 2.13 -7.56
C GLU A 170 44.14 1.30 -6.31
N TRP A 171 42.89 0.85 -6.15
CA TRP A 171 42.44 0.27 -4.88
C TRP A 171 42.72 -1.23 -4.75
N ALA A 172 42.58 -2.03 -5.81
CA ALA A 172 42.85 -3.47 -5.76
C ALA A 172 44.30 -3.81 -5.39
N PRO A 173 45.35 -3.21 -5.98
CA PRO A 173 46.72 -3.46 -5.53
C PRO A 173 46.99 -2.93 -4.12
N GLN A 174 46.45 -1.77 -3.73
CA GLN A 174 46.59 -1.26 -2.36
C GLN A 174 45.91 -2.16 -1.33
N ALA A 175 44.73 -2.69 -1.65
CA ALA A 175 44.01 -3.64 -0.81
C ALA A 175 44.76 -4.98 -0.72
N ALA A 176 45.29 -5.49 -1.83
CA ALA A 176 46.11 -6.71 -1.84
C ALA A 176 47.35 -6.55 -0.95
N GLN A 177 48.10 -5.45 -1.11
CA GLN A 177 49.28 -5.13 -0.28
C GLN A 177 48.92 -4.89 1.19
N TRP A 178 47.77 -4.27 1.48
CA TRP A 178 47.29 -4.09 2.86
C TRP A 178 46.91 -5.43 3.51
N VAL A 179 46.24 -6.32 2.76
CA VAL A 179 45.91 -7.67 3.20
C VAL A 179 47.20 -8.47 3.42
N GLU A 180 48.16 -8.43 2.51
CA GLU A 180 49.46 -9.13 2.62
C GLU A 180 50.31 -8.62 3.81
N LYS A 181 50.23 -7.32 4.13
CA LYS A 181 50.84 -6.74 5.35
C LYS A 181 50.15 -7.16 6.64
N ARG A 182 48.82 -7.32 6.64
CA ARG A 182 48.00 -7.66 7.81
C ARG A 182 47.93 -9.16 8.07
N VAL A 183 47.87 -9.93 6.99
CA VAL A 183 47.74 -11.38 6.95
C VAL A 183 49.00 -11.89 6.28
N LYS A 184 49.91 -12.46 7.08
CA LYS A 184 51.14 -13.11 6.61
C LYS A 184 50.83 -14.41 5.85
N LEU A 185 50.11 -14.31 4.74
CA LEU A 185 50.06 -15.34 3.73
C LEU A 185 51.47 -15.46 3.15
N SER A 186 52.01 -16.68 3.09
CA SER A 186 53.31 -16.89 2.46
C SER A 186 53.30 -16.32 1.04
N PRO A 187 54.44 -15.79 0.55
CA PRO A 187 54.57 -15.41 -0.85
C PRO A 187 54.07 -16.56 -1.73
N ALA A 188 53.30 -16.24 -2.77
CA ALA A 188 52.84 -17.24 -3.71
C ALA A 188 54.06 -18.04 -4.19
N GLN A 189 54.08 -19.33 -3.85
CA GLN A 189 55.17 -20.21 -4.26
C GLN A 189 55.22 -20.13 -5.79
N PRO A 190 56.37 -19.75 -6.39
CA PRO A 190 56.48 -19.74 -7.84
C PRO A 190 55.98 -21.08 -8.34
N ALA A 191 55.09 -21.06 -9.36
CA ALA A 191 54.63 -22.28 -10.00
C ALA A 191 55.88 -23.15 -10.25
N PRO A 192 55.90 -24.43 -9.83
CA PRO A 192 57.08 -25.25 -9.99
C PRO A 192 57.55 -25.13 -11.43
N ALA A 193 58.79 -24.67 -11.63
CA ALA A 193 59.35 -24.56 -12.96
C ALA A 193 59.13 -25.91 -13.64
N GLU A 194 58.58 -25.89 -14.86
CA GLU A 194 58.26 -27.11 -15.60
C GLU A 194 59.46 -28.06 -15.47
N PRO A 195 59.29 -29.26 -14.87
CA PRO A 195 60.41 -30.14 -14.67
C PRO A 195 61.03 -30.38 -16.05
N PRO A 196 62.36 -30.26 -16.20
CA PRO A 196 62.99 -30.54 -17.47
C PRO A 196 62.53 -31.93 -17.93
N ILE A 197 62.23 -32.08 -19.22
CA ILE A 197 61.74 -33.35 -19.77
C ILE A 197 62.82 -34.41 -19.52
N VAL A 198 62.65 -35.17 -18.43
CA VAL A 198 63.53 -36.27 -18.09
C VAL A 198 63.19 -37.41 -19.02
N ALA A 199 64.06 -37.67 -19.97
CA ALA A 199 64.02 -38.92 -20.72
C ALA A 199 64.27 -40.09 -19.75
N ASP A 200 63.35 -41.07 -19.80
CA ASP A 200 63.53 -42.46 -19.38
C ASP A 200 63.83 -42.80 -17.90
N VAL A 201 62.81 -42.75 -17.02
CA VAL A 201 62.75 -43.48 -15.73
C VAL A 201 61.28 -43.93 -15.43
N PRO A 202 60.99 -45.16 -14.91
CA PRO A 202 59.64 -45.76 -14.97
C PRO A 202 58.63 -45.37 -13.87
N LEU A 203 57.33 -45.57 -14.17
CA LEU A 203 56.14 -45.10 -13.43
C LEU A 203 55.67 -46.00 -12.27
N PRO A 204 55.54 -45.44 -11.05
CA PRO A 204 54.35 -45.66 -10.20
C PRO A 204 53.98 -44.44 -9.30
N PRO A 205 52.84 -44.41 -8.58
CA PRO A 205 51.50 -44.93 -8.86
C PRO A 205 50.49 -43.78 -9.17
N GLY A 206 49.63 -43.97 -10.17
CA GLY A 206 48.66 -42.93 -10.58
C GLY A 206 48.15 -43.05 -12.02
N THR A 207 48.19 -44.26 -12.58
CA THR A 207 47.88 -44.52 -13.98
C THR A 207 46.39 -44.33 -14.29
N ALA A 208 46.07 -43.46 -15.24
CA ALA A 208 44.70 -43.11 -15.63
C ALA A 208 43.90 -44.29 -16.23
N PHE A 209 44.60 -45.29 -16.79
CA PHE A 209 44.04 -46.54 -17.28
C PHE A 209 45.08 -47.67 -17.22
N THR A 210 44.60 -48.91 -17.19
CA THR A 210 45.41 -50.13 -17.34
C THR A 210 44.95 -50.90 -18.57
N LEU A 211 45.90 -51.41 -19.35
CA LEU A 211 45.65 -52.23 -20.55
C LEU A 211 46.11 -53.66 -20.28
N THR A 212 45.16 -54.60 -20.23
CA THR A 212 45.42 -56.03 -20.06
C THR A 212 45.26 -56.73 -21.42
N PRO A 213 46.30 -57.36 -21.98
CA PRO A 213 46.16 -58.15 -23.21
C PRO A 213 45.33 -59.41 -22.95
N LEU A 214 44.46 -59.76 -23.88
CA LEU A 214 43.69 -61.00 -23.90
C LEU A 214 44.34 -62.02 -24.86
N PRO A 215 44.09 -63.34 -24.67
CA PRO A 215 44.76 -64.40 -25.45
C PRO A 215 44.50 -64.38 -26.96
N ASP A 216 43.50 -63.63 -27.40
CA ASP A 216 43.04 -63.48 -28.78
C ASP A 216 43.58 -62.20 -29.47
N GLY A 217 44.60 -61.57 -28.89
CA GLY A 217 45.28 -60.40 -29.47
C GLY A 217 44.55 -59.06 -29.29
N ARG A 218 43.48 -59.04 -28.49
CA ARG A 218 42.76 -57.82 -28.10
C ARG A 218 43.25 -57.31 -26.74
N TYR A 219 42.92 -56.06 -26.39
CA TYR A 219 43.28 -55.45 -25.10
C TYR A 219 42.02 -55.00 -24.36
N ALA A 220 41.91 -55.35 -23.07
CA ALA A 220 40.90 -54.80 -22.17
C ALA A 220 41.47 -53.57 -21.46
N MET A 221 40.78 -52.43 -21.56
CA MET A 221 41.14 -51.17 -20.93
C MET A 221 40.27 -50.96 -19.67
N SER A 222 40.89 -50.89 -18.51
CA SER A 222 40.21 -50.54 -17.25
C SER A 222 40.60 -49.13 -16.83
N MET A 223 39.63 -48.27 -16.51
CA MET A 223 39.83 -46.85 -16.22
C MET A 223 39.46 -46.55 -14.76
N THR A 224 40.24 -45.70 -14.10
CA THR A 224 39.98 -45.27 -12.72
C THR A 224 38.82 -44.26 -12.71
N PRO A 225 37.79 -44.36 -11.83
CA PRO A 225 36.56 -43.56 -11.97
C PRO A 225 36.68 -42.04 -11.79
N SER A 226 37.84 -41.54 -11.38
CA SER A 226 38.05 -40.14 -10.99
C SER A 226 38.78 -39.35 -12.09
N GLY A 227 38.07 -38.42 -12.74
CA GLY A 227 38.67 -37.34 -13.55
C GLY A 227 38.56 -37.45 -15.07
N VAL A 228 37.81 -38.42 -15.62
CA VAL A 228 37.57 -38.54 -17.08
C VAL A 228 36.08 -38.55 -17.37
N GLN A 229 35.60 -37.56 -18.14
CA GLN A 229 34.24 -37.60 -18.69
C GLN A 229 34.25 -38.34 -20.03
N VAL A 230 33.39 -39.36 -20.14
CA VAL A 230 33.24 -40.18 -21.35
C VAL A 230 31.95 -39.78 -22.07
N ARG A 231 32.07 -39.31 -23.32
CA ARG A 231 30.91 -38.92 -24.15
C ARG A 231 30.81 -39.84 -25.38
N PRO A 232 29.71 -40.60 -25.55
CA PRO A 232 29.52 -41.43 -26.73
C PRO A 232 29.24 -40.56 -27.96
N LEU A 233 29.80 -40.94 -29.12
CA LEU A 233 29.55 -40.30 -30.41
C LEU A 233 28.52 -41.10 -31.23
N PRO A 234 27.76 -40.45 -32.13
CA PRO A 234 26.74 -41.12 -32.96
C PRO A 234 27.25 -42.22 -33.89
N ASN A 235 28.57 -42.28 -34.14
CA ASN A 235 29.23 -43.30 -34.96
C ASN A 235 29.72 -44.52 -34.16
N GLY A 236 29.37 -44.64 -32.87
CA GLY A 236 29.79 -45.74 -32.00
C GLY A 236 31.18 -45.57 -31.36
N GLY A 237 31.87 -44.46 -31.62
CA GLY A 237 33.09 -44.08 -30.90
C GLY A 237 32.81 -43.43 -29.54
N PHE A 238 33.85 -43.25 -28.73
CA PHE A 238 33.77 -42.53 -27.45
C PHE A 238 34.82 -41.41 -27.43
N HIS A 239 34.42 -40.19 -27.10
CA HIS A 239 35.35 -39.13 -26.72
C HIS A 239 35.65 -39.24 -25.24
N LEU A 240 36.93 -39.37 -24.92
CA LEU A 240 37.47 -39.34 -23.56
C LEU A 240 38.07 -37.95 -23.35
N GLN A 241 37.54 -37.18 -22.41
CA GLN A 241 38.11 -35.89 -22.02
C GLN A 241 38.44 -35.93 -20.53
N THR A 242 39.73 -35.77 -20.21
CA THR A 242 40.16 -35.47 -18.85
C THR A 242 39.52 -34.17 -18.42
N GLU A 243 38.97 -34.12 -17.21
CA GLU A 243 38.38 -32.91 -16.65
C GLU A 243 39.51 -31.97 -16.22
N GLU A 244 40.13 -31.34 -17.21
CA GLU A 244 41.15 -30.32 -17.05
C GLU A 244 40.50 -29.08 -16.45
N LYS A 245 40.36 -29.11 -15.12
CA LYS A 245 39.97 -27.97 -14.29
C LYS A 245 40.87 -26.81 -14.72
N PRO A 246 40.33 -25.70 -15.26
CA PRO A 246 41.15 -24.61 -15.77
C PRO A 246 42.18 -24.20 -14.72
N PRO A 247 43.46 -24.00 -15.11
CA PRO A 247 44.54 -23.82 -14.16
C PRO A 247 44.14 -22.77 -13.14
N GLU A 248 44.14 -23.16 -11.86
CA GLU A 248 43.71 -22.24 -10.81
C GLU A 248 44.64 -21.03 -10.87
N PRO A 249 44.10 -19.81 -11.06
CA PRO A 249 44.91 -18.63 -11.34
C PRO A 249 46.02 -18.47 -10.30
N ALA A 250 47.25 -18.72 -10.74
CA ALA A 250 48.40 -18.95 -9.86
C ALA A 250 48.82 -17.66 -9.14
N THR A 251 48.60 -16.52 -9.78
CA THR A 251 48.80 -15.19 -9.18
C THR A 251 47.48 -14.57 -8.74
N MET A 252 47.56 -13.64 -7.78
CA MET A 252 46.41 -12.86 -7.34
C MET A 252 45.85 -11.97 -8.47
N GLU A 253 46.70 -11.55 -9.42
CA GLU A 253 46.31 -10.77 -10.59
C GLU A 253 45.38 -11.56 -11.53
N ASP A 254 45.67 -12.84 -11.77
CA ASP A 254 44.83 -13.69 -12.61
C ASP A 254 43.47 -13.97 -11.94
N LYS A 255 43.43 -14.08 -10.60
CA LYS A 255 42.17 -14.14 -9.82
C LYS A 255 41.33 -12.88 -10.02
N ILE A 256 41.97 -11.71 -10.00
CA ILE A 256 41.32 -10.42 -10.24
C ILE A 256 40.81 -10.31 -11.68
N ARG A 257 41.60 -10.72 -12.69
CA ARG A 257 41.18 -10.73 -14.12
C ARG A 257 40.03 -11.70 -14.39
N ALA A 258 40.02 -12.87 -13.76
CA ALA A 258 38.93 -13.85 -13.85
C ALA A 258 37.64 -13.33 -13.18
N LEU A 259 37.76 -12.62 -12.05
CA LEU A 259 36.63 -11.93 -11.41
C LEU A 259 36.11 -10.75 -12.24
N ALA A 260 37.00 -9.96 -12.85
CA ALA A 260 36.63 -8.82 -13.69
C ALA A 260 35.89 -9.25 -14.96
N SER A 261 36.37 -10.29 -15.65
CA SER A 261 35.72 -10.84 -16.85
C SER A 261 34.37 -11.51 -16.54
N LYS A 262 34.26 -12.27 -15.44
CA LYS A 262 32.95 -12.74 -14.94
C LYS A 262 32.03 -11.58 -14.58
N GLY A 263 32.56 -10.51 -13.98
CA GLY A 263 31.84 -9.27 -13.69
C GLY A 263 31.31 -8.59 -14.95
N LEU A 264 32.11 -8.51 -16.01
CA LEU A 264 31.72 -7.95 -17.31
C LEU A 264 30.62 -8.77 -17.99
N ALA A 265 30.76 -10.10 -18.04
CA ALA A 265 29.72 -10.98 -18.57
C ALA A 265 28.41 -10.89 -17.74
N SER A 266 28.54 -10.77 -16.41
CA SER A 266 27.41 -10.55 -15.49
C SER A 266 26.80 -9.15 -15.58
N LEU A 267 27.52 -8.16 -16.14
CA LEU A 267 27.01 -6.83 -16.44
C LEU A 267 26.27 -6.83 -17.79
N GLN A 268 26.78 -7.57 -18.77
CA GLN A 268 26.20 -7.70 -20.09
C GLN A 268 24.81 -8.36 -20.06
N SER A 269 24.64 -9.44 -19.27
CA SER A 269 23.31 -10.05 -19.05
C SER A 269 22.34 -9.14 -18.27
N ARG A 270 22.86 -8.21 -17.46
CA ARG A 270 22.03 -7.19 -16.79
C ARG A 270 21.57 -6.09 -17.73
N LEU A 271 22.16 -5.92 -18.92
CA LEU A 271 21.68 -4.91 -19.90
C LEU A 271 20.30 -5.28 -20.45
N ASP A 272 20.02 -6.57 -20.69
CA ASP A 272 18.68 -7.04 -21.07
C ASP A 272 17.66 -6.78 -19.96
N ASP A 273 18.05 -6.97 -18.70
CA ASP A 273 17.22 -6.61 -17.54
C ASP A 273 17.01 -5.09 -17.43
N VAL A 274 17.98 -4.25 -17.81
CA VAL A 274 17.82 -2.78 -17.87
C VAL A 274 16.84 -2.38 -18.97
N VAL A 275 16.86 -3.02 -20.15
CA VAL A 275 15.86 -2.77 -21.21
C VAL A 275 14.46 -3.20 -20.75
N ARG A 276 14.34 -4.38 -20.13
CA ARG A 276 13.08 -4.88 -19.54
C ARG A 276 12.60 -3.99 -18.38
N LEU A 277 13.51 -3.43 -17.59
CA LEU A 277 13.20 -2.43 -16.56
C LEU A 277 12.63 -1.17 -17.23
N GLY A 278 13.26 -0.65 -18.28
CA GLY A 278 12.76 0.50 -19.04
C GLY A 278 11.34 0.29 -19.59
N GLN A 279 11.07 -0.88 -20.17
CA GLN A 279 9.72 -1.25 -20.64
C GLN A 279 8.70 -1.36 -19.49
N ARG A 280 9.07 -1.98 -18.36
CA ARG A 280 8.24 -2.08 -17.15
C ARG A 280 7.96 -0.70 -16.53
N LEU A 281 8.94 0.20 -16.52
CA LEU A 281 8.80 1.58 -16.06
C LEU A 281 7.83 2.34 -16.97
N LEU A 282 7.96 2.25 -18.30
CA LEU A 282 7.06 2.93 -19.23
C LEU A 282 5.60 2.44 -19.08
N ALA A 283 5.38 1.12 -19.04
CA ALA A 283 4.05 0.55 -18.79
C ALA A 283 3.50 0.94 -17.40
N GLY A 284 4.37 0.98 -16.39
CA GLY A 284 4.06 1.43 -15.03
C GLY A 284 3.67 2.91 -14.97
N ILE A 285 4.34 3.78 -15.73
CA ILE A 285 4.03 5.21 -15.87
C ILE A 285 2.67 5.41 -16.52
N ILE A 286 2.38 4.73 -17.65
CA ILE A 286 1.08 4.84 -18.33
C ILE A 286 -0.05 4.41 -17.39
N LYS A 287 0.10 3.25 -16.73
CA LYS A 287 -0.86 2.77 -15.73
C LYS A 287 -0.98 3.73 -14.53
N GLY A 288 0.13 4.29 -14.08
CA GLY A 288 0.21 5.27 -12.99
C GLY A 288 -0.55 6.55 -13.30
N ILE A 289 -0.34 7.12 -14.49
CA ILE A 289 -1.05 8.31 -15.00
C ILE A 289 -2.55 8.03 -15.05
N PHE A 290 -2.98 6.92 -15.68
CA PHE A 290 -4.40 6.55 -15.73
C PHE A 290 -5.01 6.39 -14.33
N THR A 291 -4.32 5.68 -13.43
CA THR A 291 -4.77 5.47 -12.05
C THR A 291 -4.82 6.79 -11.27
N PHE A 292 -3.88 7.69 -11.49
CA PHE A 292 -3.83 9.02 -10.88
C PHE A 292 -5.02 9.87 -11.33
N PHE A 293 -5.27 9.99 -12.65
CA PHE A 293 -6.44 10.71 -13.16
C PHE A 293 -7.76 10.12 -12.67
N LEU A 294 -7.89 8.79 -12.67
CA LEU A 294 -9.07 8.10 -12.10
C LEU A 294 -9.25 8.43 -10.60
N THR A 295 -8.16 8.44 -9.84
CA THR A 295 -8.17 8.78 -8.40
C THR A 295 -8.59 10.23 -8.17
N LEU A 296 -8.07 11.19 -8.95
CA LEU A 296 -8.48 12.60 -8.83
C LEU A 296 -9.94 12.80 -9.26
N MET A 297 -10.41 12.10 -10.30
CA MET A 297 -11.80 12.13 -10.75
C MET A 297 -12.76 11.63 -9.65
N ILE A 298 -12.49 10.45 -9.09
CA ILE A 298 -13.28 9.89 -7.97
C ILE A 298 -13.21 10.85 -6.76
N GLY A 299 -12.03 11.42 -6.48
CA GLY A 299 -11.84 12.36 -5.37
C GLY A 299 -12.63 13.65 -5.55
N ALA A 300 -12.74 14.15 -6.78
CA ALA A 300 -13.56 15.30 -7.12
C ALA A 300 -15.05 14.98 -6.93
N PHE A 301 -15.53 13.82 -7.39
CA PHE A 301 -16.92 13.39 -7.16
C PHE A 301 -17.25 13.25 -5.66
N ILE A 302 -16.37 12.58 -4.89
CA ILE A 302 -16.51 12.47 -3.43
C ILE A 302 -16.58 13.87 -2.79
N LEU A 303 -15.75 14.82 -3.23
CA LEU A 303 -15.68 16.16 -2.64
C LEU A 303 -16.85 17.06 -3.05
N ILE A 304 -17.43 16.88 -4.24
CA ILE A 304 -18.64 17.56 -4.70
C ILE A 304 -19.87 17.05 -3.94
N ASP A 305 -20.04 15.74 -3.88
CA ASP A 305 -21.28 15.08 -3.42
C ASP A 305 -21.17 14.47 -2.01
N MET A 306 -20.17 14.86 -1.21
CA MET A 306 -19.88 14.30 0.12
C MET A 306 -21.12 14.18 1.03
N GLU A 307 -21.99 15.18 1.02
CA GLU A 307 -23.26 15.19 1.78
C GLU A 307 -24.24 14.11 1.28
N LYS A 308 -24.36 13.92 -0.04
CA LYS A 308 -25.19 12.86 -0.64
C LYS A 308 -24.60 11.47 -0.36
N VAL A 309 -23.27 11.33 -0.44
CA VAL A 309 -22.57 10.08 -0.11
C VAL A 309 -22.82 9.70 1.36
N HIS A 310 -22.67 10.63 2.29
CA HIS A 310 -23.00 10.41 3.71
C HIS A 310 -24.48 10.07 3.93
N ALA A 311 -25.41 10.75 3.25
CA ALA A 311 -26.84 10.46 3.36
C ALA A 311 -27.20 9.06 2.81
N PHE A 312 -26.61 8.67 1.67
CA PHE A 312 -26.77 7.34 1.09
C PHE A 312 -26.22 6.26 2.02
N LEU A 313 -24.99 6.41 2.52
CA LEU A 313 -24.39 5.47 3.47
C LEU A 313 -25.22 5.35 4.76
N ARG A 314 -25.72 6.46 5.32
CA ARG A 314 -26.63 6.47 6.49
C ARG A 314 -27.95 5.75 6.20
N SER A 315 -28.44 5.80 4.96
CA SER A 315 -29.70 5.14 4.55
C SER A 315 -29.58 3.61 4.48
N MET A 316 -28.38 3.07 4.27
CA MET A 316 -28.09 1.62 4.29
C MET A 316 -28.25 1.00 5.69
N PHE A 317 -28.28 1.82 6.75
CA PHE A 317 -28.48 1.36 8.13
C PHE A 317 -29.96 1.47 8.55
N PRO A 318 -30.49 0.45 9.26
CA PRO A 318 -31.85 0.50 9.77
C PRO A 318 -32.00 1.64 10.80
N PRO A 319 -33.21 2.21 11.00
CA PRO A 319 -33.40 3.44 11.77
C PRO A 319 -32.80 3.40 13.18
N ASN A 320 -32.86 2.24 13.86
CA ASN A 320 -32.32 2.01 15.20
C ASN A 320 -30.77 1.98 15.29
N ALA A 321 -30.06 1.97 14.15
CA ALA A 321 -28.60 1.97 14.08
C ALA A 321 -28.03 3.27 13.47
N ARG A 322 -28.88 4.26 13.17
CA ARG A 322 -28.44 5.53 12.54
C ARG A 322 -27.66 6.41 13.51
N ASP A 323 -28.06 6.46 14.78
CA ASP A 323 -27.33 7.20 15.81
C ASP A 323 -25.94 6.58 16.08
N ASP A 324 -25.86 5.24 16.10
CA ASP A 324 -24.58 4.52 16.16
C ASP A 324 -23.67 4.88 14.96
N TYR A 325 -24.23 4.90 13.75
CA TYR A 325 -23.52 5.30 12.53
C TYR A 325 -22.98 6.73 12.63
N ASP A 326 -23.80 7.69 13.07
CA ASP A 326 -23.39 9.09 13.17
C ASP A 326 -22.27 9.27 14.22
N VAL A 327 -22.32 8.54 15.33
CA VAL A 327 -21.25 8.50 16.35
C VAL A 327 -19.95 7.88 15.80
N ILE A 328 -20.03 6.78 15.04
CA ILE A 328 -18.87 6.15 14.42
C ILE A 328 -18.24 7.10 13.39
N ILE A 329 -19.02 7.68 12.48
CA ILE A 329 -18.53 8.56 11.42
C ILE A 329 -17.91 9.83 12.01
N ALA A 330 -18.53 10.45 13.02
CA ALA A 330 -17.93 11.59 13.73
C ALA A 330 -16.62 11.23 14.46
N GLY A 331 -16.51 9.99 14.95
CA GLY A 331 -15.26 9.45 15.50
C GLY A 331 -14.17 9.26 14.44
N ILE A 332 -14.53 8.72 13.27
CA ILE A 332 -13.62 8.47 12.15
C ILE A 332 -13.10 9.80 11.58
N ASP A 333 -13.99 10.79 11.35
CA ASP A 333 -13.63 12.14 10.91
C ASP A 333 -12.64 12.79 11.89
N ARG A 334 -12.90 12.71 13.20
CA ARG A 334 -11.98 13.24 14.21
C ARG A 334 -10.62 12.54 14.22
N GLY A 335 -10.60 11.21 14.11
CA GLY A 335 -9.37 10.41 14.06
C GLY A 335 -8.53 10.70 12.81
N LEU A 336 -9.15 10.61 11.64
CA LEU A 336 -8.53 10.92 10.34
C LEU A 336 -8.08 12.38 10.28
N SER A 337 -8.89 13.34 10.73
CA SER A 337 -8.49 14.75 10.80
C SER A 337 -7.25 14.96 11.66
N GLY A 338 -7.13 14.27 12.79
CA GLY A 338 -5.97 14.36 13.66
C GLY A 338 -4.71 13.80 13.00
N VAL A 339 -4.78 12.55 12.53
CA VAL A 339 -3.66 11.86 11.89
C VAL A 339 -3.20 12.60 10.63
N ILE A 340 -4.10 12.97 9.73
CA ILE A 340 -3.75 13.58 8.45
C ILE A 340 -3.14 14.97 8.63
N ARG A 341 -3.75 15.83 9.46
CA ARG A 341 -3.18 17.17 9.74
C ARG A 341 -1.85 17.07 10.48
N GLY A 342 -1.74 16.11 11.41
CA GLY A 342 -0.49 15.85 12.12
C GLY A 342 0.62 15.40 11.19
N GLN A 343 0.36 14.43 10.32
CA GLN A 343 1.34 13.94 9.35
C GLN A 343 1.78 15.03 8.38
N LEU A 344 0.85 15.84 7.86
CA LEU A 344 1.19 16.97 6.98
C LEU A 344 2.06 18.02 7.67
N LEU A 345 1.81 18.32 8.95
CA LEU A 345 2.65 19.21 9.74
C LEU A 345 4.04 18.62 9.99
N ILE A 346 4.15 17.32 10.29
CA ILE A 346 5.43 16.61 10.43
C ILE A 346 6.21 16.64 9.11
N CYS A 347 5.56 16.35 7.98
CA CYS A 347 6.17 16.42 6.64
C CYS A 347 6.74 17.81 6.33
N LEU A 348 6.01 18.88 6.70
CA LEU A 348 6.45 20.26 6.53
C LEU A 348 7.66 20.58 7.42
N ILE A 349 7.62 20.20 8.70
CA ILE A 349 8.72 20.41 9.64
C ILE A 349 9.97 19.64 9.20
N ASN A 350 9.84 18.35 8.89
CA ASN A 350 10.93 17.51 8.41
C ASN A 350 11.52 18.04 7.09
N GLY A 351 10.69 18.49 6.15
CA GLY A 351 11.14 19.15 4.92
C GLY A 351 11.96 20.40 5.20
N ILE A 352 11.51 21.28 6.11
CA ILE A 352 12.22 22.51 6.50
C ILE A 352 13.55 22.18 7.20
N LEU A 353 13.56 21.27 8.18
CA LEU A 353 14.78 20.86 8.89
C LEU A 353 15.80 20.19 7.95
N THR A 354 15.31 19.43 6.96
CA THR A 354 16.15 18.83 5.92
C THR A 354 16.72 19.89 4.98
N TYR A 355 15.91 20.89 4.57
CA TYR A 355 16.37 22.01 3.76
C TYR A 355 17.47 22.82 4.44
N ILE A 356 17.30 23.11 5.74
CA ILE A 356 18.29 23.81 6.56
C ILE A 356 19.61 23.03 6.61
N GLY A 357 19.57 21.72 6.90
CA GLY A 357 20.77 20.88 6.88
C GLY A 357 21.47 20.86 5.53
N LEU A 358 20.72 20.65 4.45
CA LEU A 358 21.24 20.65 3.08
C LEU A 358 21.89 21.99 2.68
N MET A 359 21.35 23.12 3.15
CA MET A 359 21.98 24.43 2.96
C MET A 359 23.26 24.59 3.80
N ILE A 360 23.25 24.21 5.08
CA ILE A 360 24.41 24.31 5.99
C ILE A 360 25.63 23.54 5.43
N PHE A 361 25.41 22.34 4.87
CA PHE A 361 26.48 21.53 4.27
C PHE A 361 26.76 21.85 2.79
N GLY A 362 26.11 22.87 2.23
CA GLY A 362 26.33 23.33 0.85
C GLY A 362 25.99 22.28 -0.22
N ILE A 363 25.00 21.42 0.03
CA ILE A 363 24.64 20.31 -0.85
C ILE A 363 23.80 20.83 -2.02
N LYS A 364 24.19 20.46 -3.25
CA LYS A 364 23.50 20.91 -4.47
C LYS A 364 22.06 20.41 -4.48
N TYR A 365 21.17 21.22 -5.04
CA TYR A 365 19.74 20.93 -5.17
C TYR A 365 18.99 20.76 -3.82
N SER A 366 19.49 21.38 -2.75
CA SER A 366 18.91 21.40 -1.40
C SER A 366 17.38 21.47 -1.35
N LEU A 367 16.75 22.39 -2.08
CA LEU A 367 15.29 22.55 -2.10
C LEU A 367 14.56 21.32 -2.62
N ILE A 368 15.06 20.69 -3.69
CA ILE A 368 14.41 19.52 -4.28
C ILE A 368 14.54 18.31 -3.36
N LEU A 369 15.75 18.07 -2.84
CA LEU A 369 16.01 16.97 -1.89
C LEU A 369 15.18 17.14 -0.61
N ALA A 370 15.01 18.37 -0.11
CA ALA A 370 14.16 18.66 1.04
C ALA A 370 12.66 18.40 0.76
N VAL A 371 12.16 18.75 -0.43
CA VAL A 371 10.78 18.43 -0.82
C VAL A 371 10.59 16.93 -1.01
N VAL A 372 11.55 16.22 -1.62
CA VAL A 372 11.57 14.74 -1.68
C VAL A 372 11.48 14.15 -0.27
N ALA A 373 12.29 14.64 0.67
CA ALA A 373 12.30 14.17 2.05
C ALA A 373 10.96 14.43 2.76
N GLY A 374 10.43 15.65 2.67
CA GLY A 374 9.13 16.00 3.24
C GLY A 374 7.98 15.17 2.67
N VAL A 375 7.98 14.90 1.36
CA VAL A 375 6.96 14.05 0.71
C VAL A 375 7.11 12.58 1.10
N MET A 376 8.34 12.05 1.14
CA MET A 376 8.59 10.67 1.59
C MET A 376 8.16 10.49 3.04
N SER A 377 8.43 11.48 3.90
CA SER A 377 8.02 11.53 5.31
C SER A 377 6.50 11.39 5.56
N LEU A 378 5.66 11.37 4.52
CA LEU A 378 4.23 11.03 4.65
C LEU A 378 4.01 9.57 5.08
N ILE A 379 4.98 8.68 4.81
CA ILE A 379 5.03 7.32 5.38
C ILE A 379 5.92 7.35 6.62
N PRO A 380 5.40 7.21 7.85
CA PRO A 380 6.23 7.20 9.06
C PRO A 380 7.29 6.10 9.00
N ILE A 381 8.47 6.39 9.53
CA ILE A 381 9.67 5.51 9.57
C ILE A 381 10.24 5.21 8.18
N PHE A 382 9.46 4.62 7.27
CA PHE A 382 9.92 4.26 5.92
C PHE A 382 10.30 5.48 5.08
N GLY A 383 9.53 6.57 5.17
CA GLY A 383 9.78 7.80 4.41
C GLY A 383 11.12 8.44 4.73
N SER A 384 11.47 8.43 6.02
CA SER A 384 12.68 9.04 6.53
C SER A 384 13.92 8.20 6.16
N ILE A 385 13.82 6.86 6.27
CA ILE A 385 14.81 5.91 5.73
C ILE A 385 14.98 6.07 4.20
N LEU A 386 13.89 6.06 3.44
CA LEU A 386 13.91 6.07 1.97
C LEU A 386 14.44 7.40 1.41
N SER A 387 14.18 8.52 2.11
CA SER A 387 14.74 9.83 1.75
C SER A 387 16.21 10.00 2.13
N THR A 388 16.72 9.25 3.11
CA THR A 388 18.14 9.28 3.49
C THR A 388 19.04 8.87 2.33
N ILE A 389 18.63 7.86 1.53
CA ILE A 389 19.42 7.33 0.40
C ILE A 389 19.80 8.41 -0.62
N PRO A 390 18.86 9.13 -1.28
CA PRO A 390 19.21 10.17 -2.25
C PRO A 390 19.93 11.37 -1.60
N ILE A 391 19.67 11.70 -0.32
CA ILE A 391 20.38 12.79 0.35
C ILE A 391 21.85 12.45 0.60
N VAL A 392 22.12 11.25 1.12
CA VAL A 392 23.50 10.80 1.42
C VAL A 392 24.28 10.54 0.13
N LEU A 393 23.63 10.05 -0.93
CA LEU A 393 24.25 9.94 -2.25
C LEU A 393 24.58 11.33 -2.82
N ALA A 394 23.65 12.29 -2.74
CA ALA A 394 23.87 13.65 -3.22
C ALA A 394 24.96 14.39 -2.43
N SER A 395 25.04 14.21 -1.11
CA SER A 395 26.09 14.83 -0.29
C SER A 395 27.47 14.26 -0.56
N LEU A 396 27.58 12.94 -0.80
CA LEU A 396 28.83 12.29 -1.19
C LEU A 396 29.34 12.76 -2.57
N VAL A 397 28.44 12.91 -3.55
CA VAL A 397 28.79 13.27 -4.95
C VAL A 397 28.88 14.78 -5.20
N SER A 398 28.46 15.62 -4.23
CA SER A 398 28.51 17.08 -4.35
C SER A 398 29.90 17.71 -4.14
N GLY A 399 30.91 16.94 -3.75
CA GLY A 399 32.28 17.42 -3.51
C GLY A 399 32.95 17.96 -4.77
N GLU A 400 33.68 19.08 -4.65
CA GLU A 400 34.35 19.75 -5.77
C GLU A 400 35.53 18.96 -6.34
N HIS A 401 36.14 18.08 -5.51
CA HIS A 401 37.33 17.29 -5.85
C HIS A 401 37.05 15.77 -5.91
N GLY A 402 35.78 15.35 -5.86
CA GLY A 402 35.37 13.94 -5.83
C GLY A 402 34.43 13.60 -4.67
N LEU A 403 34.58 12.41 -4.10
CA LEU A 403 33.70 11.89 -3.04
C LEU A 403 33.99 12.56 -1.68
N ASP A 404 33.07 13.41 -1.20
CA ASP A 404 33.20 14.08 0.09
C ASP A 404 32.54 13.27 1.21
N ILE A 405 33.32 12.33 1.76
CA ILE A 405 32.89 11.42 2.83
C ILE A 405 32.51 12.20 4.11
N PHE A 406 33.20 13.31 4.40
CA PHE A 406 32.95 14.09 5.61
C PHE A 406 31.57 14.76 5.57
N ARG A 407 31.20 15.40 4.45
CA ARG A 407 29.83 15.93 4.25
C ARG A 407 28.78 14.83 4.30
N ALA A 408 29.06 13.64 3.74
CA ALA A 408 28.13 12.53 3.78
C ALA A 408 27.85 12.05 5.21
N VAL A 409 28.88 11.91 6.05
CA VAL A 409 28.74 11.54 7.47
C VAL A 409 28.03 12.64 8.27
N ALA A 410 28.40 13.92 8.08
CA ALA A 410 27.78 15.05 8.78
C ALA A 410 26.29 15.20 8.43
N MET A 411 25.92 15.05 7.15
CA MET A 411 24.53 15.07 6.70
C MET A 411 23.75 13.87 7.25
N THR A 412 24.37 12.68 7.33
CA THR A 412 23.74 11.49 7.94
C THR A 412 23.45 11.73 9.42
N ALA A 413 24.40 12.29 10.18
CA ALA A 413 24.20 12.66 11.58
C ALA A 413 23.08 13.69 11.76
N TRP A 414 22.98 14.68 10.86
CA TRP A 414 21.88 15.65 10.86
C TRP A 414 20.51 14.98 10.66
N ILE A 415 20.38 14.09 9.68
CA ILE A 415 19.13 13.34 9.42
C ILE A 415 18.73 12.48 10.63
N VAL A 416 19.68 11.79 11.25
CA VAL A 416 19.45 11.03 12.50
C VAL A 416 18.95 11.96 13.61
N GLY A 417 19.50 13.18 13.72
CA GLY A 417 19.00 14.22 14.62
C GLY A 417 17.55 14.64 14.34
N ILE A 418 17.18 14.82 13.06
CA ILE A 418 15.79 15.10 12.66
C ILE A 418 14.87 13.95 13.11
N HIS A 419 15.25 12.69 12.86
CA HIS A 419 14.44 11.54 13.24
C HIS A 419 14.28 11.41 14.76
N PHE A 420 15.31 11.77 15.54
CA PHE A 420 15.23 11.80 16.99
C PHE A 420 14.24 12.86 17.50
N ILE A 421 14.23 14.04 16.88
CA ILE A 421 13.24 15.10 17.16
C ILE A 421 11.83 14.64 16.72
N GLU A 422 11.70 13.96 15.58
CA GLU A 422 10.42 13.43 15.10
C GLU A 422 9.83 12.42 16.08
N ALA A 423 10.60 11.39 16.45
CA ALA A 423 10.16 10.30 17.29
C ALA A 423 9.80 10.75 18.71
N ASN A 424 10.62 11.61 19.32
CA ASN A 424 10.51 11.96 20.74
C ASN A 424 9.74 13.26 21.03
N LEU A 425 9.70 14.21 20.08
CA LEU A 425 9.07 15.52 20.30
C LEU A 425 7.87 15.76 19.37
N LEU A 426 8.02 15.57 18.05
CA LEU A 426 6.96 15.88 17.09
C LEU A 426 5.79 14.90 17.22
N ASN A 427 6.05 13.59 17.17
CA ASN A 427 5.00 12.56 17.21
C ASN A 427 4.11 12.65 18.48
N PRO A 428 4.66 12.73 19.71
CA PRO A 428 3.82 12.85 20.91
C PRO A 428 3.05 14.18 20.97
N LYS A 429 3.66 15.30 20.56
CA LYS A 429 3.07 16.64 20.68
C LYS A 429 2.01 16.93 19.61
N ILE A 430 2.17 16.36 18.40
CA ILE A 430 1.30 16.62 17.25
C ILE A 430 0.18 15.56 17.14
N ILE A 431 0.49 14.27 17.32
CA ILE A 431 -0.48 13.17 17.11
C ILE A 431 -1.11 12.70 18.44
N GLY A 432 -0.40 12.86 19.57
CA GLY A 432 -0.76 12.27 20.86
C GLY A 432 -2.12 12.70 21.45
N THR A 433 -2.61 13.90 21.11
CA THR A 433 -3.93 14.39 21.54
C THR A 433 -5.10 13.82 20.74
N ALA A 434 -4.88 13.40 19.49
CA ALA A 434 -5.96 13.07 18.56
C ALA A 434 -6.18 11.56 18.36
N ALA A 435 -5.11 10.75 18.38
CA ALA A 435 -5.22 9.33 18.00
C ALA A 435 -4.96 8.34 19.15
N LYS A 436 -4.09 8.65 20.13
CA LYS A 436 -3.66 7.71 21.19
C LYS A 436 -3.30 6.30 20.67
N ILE A 437 -2.69 6.21 19.49
CA ILE A 437 -2.25 4.95 18.91
C ILE A 437 -0.91 4.57 19.56
N HIS A 438 -0.78 3.34 20.05
CA HIS A 438 0.48 2.83 20.57
C HIS A 438 1.50 2.65 19.42
N PRO A 439 2.77 3.09 19.53
CA PRO A 439 3.73 3.05 18.42
C PRO A 439 3.91 1.67 17.78
N VAL A 440 3.83 0.58 18.56
CA VAL A 440 3.88 -0.80 18.05
C VAL A 440 2.74 -1.10 17.07
N LEU A 441 1.54 -0.54 17.29
CA LEU A 441 0.42 -0.70 16.35
C LEU A 441 0.67 0.07 15.05
N VAL A 442 1.33 1.23 15.10
CA VAL A 442 1.76 1.96 13.90
C VAL A 442 2.74 1.10 13.10
N ILE A 443 3.79 0.59 13.72
CA ILE A 443 4.79 -0.29 13.07
C ILE A 443 4.12 -1.54 12.48
N PHE A 444 3.27 -2.21 13.25
CA PHE A 444 2.52 -3.38 12.78
C PHE A 444 1.63 -3.04 11.56
N SER A 445 0.91 -1.92 11.60
CA SER A 445 0.08 -1.48 10.48
C SER A 445 0.89 -1.13 9.23
N LEU A 446 2.08 -0.56 9.40
CA LEU A 446 3.00 -0.22 8.29
C LEU A 446 3.49 -1.50 7.61
N ILE A 447 3.97 -2.48 8.38
CA ILE A 447 4.42 -3.79 7.85
C ILE A 447 3.25 -4.53 7.18
N LEU A 448 2.07 -4.54 7.80
CA LEU A 448 0.88 -5.19 7.23
C LEU A 448 0.41 -4.50 5.93
N GLY A 449 0.47 -3.17 5.87
CA GLY A 449 0.13 -2.39 4.69
C GLY A 449 1.14 -2.60 3.57
N GLU A 450 2.44 -2.56 3.88
CA GLU A 450 3.55 -2.83 2.98
C GLU A 450 3.44 -4.23 2.37
N HIS A 451 3.29 -5.27 3.18
CA HIS A 451 3.13 -6.64 2.68
C HIS A 451 1.83 -6.86 1.87
N SER A 452 0.79 -6.05 2.11
CA SER A 452 -0.49 -6.17 1.39
C SER A 452 -0.53 -5.47 0.03
N TYR A 453 0.05 -4.26 -0.07
CA TYR A 453 -0.04 -3.40 -1.26
C TYR A 453 1.24 -2.59 -1.56
N GLY A 454 2.38 -2.97 -0.98
CA GLY A 454 3.64 -2.24 -1.08
C GLY A 454 3.59 -0.85 -0.45
N LEU A 455 4.41 0.06 -0.97
CA LEU A 455 4.50 1.47 -0.54
C LEU A 455 3.13 2.17 -0.42
N VAL A 456 2.19 1.81 -1.31
CA VAL A 456 0.82 2.31 -1.37
C VAL A 456 0.02 1.91 -0.12
N GLY A 457 0.20 0.68 0.37
CA GLY A 457 -0.43 0.21 1.60
C GLY A 457 0.24 0.76 2.86
N ALA A 458 1.56 0.95 2.85
CA ALA A 458 2.29 1.61 3.94
C ALA A 458 1.83 3.06 4.15
N LEU A 459 1.59 3.82 3.06
CA LEU A 459 1.04 5.19 3.13
C LEU A 459 -0.35 5.25 3.78
N LEU A 460 -1.21 4.25 3.51
CA LEU A 460 -2.56 4.17 4.06
C LEU A 460 -2.63 3.53 5.46
N ALA A 461 -1.53 2.96 5.96
CA ALA A 461 -1.50 2.19 7.19
C ALA A 461 -2.08 2.94 8.40
N VAL A 462 -1.62 4.18 8.64
CA VAL A 462 -2.02 4.96 9.83
C VAL A 462 -3.47 5.48 9.73
N PRO A 463 -3.95 6.03 8.59
CA PRO A 463 -5.36 6.33 8.38
C PRO A 463 -6.29 5.12 8.59
N VAL A 464 -5.91 3.95 8.04
CA VAL A 464 -6.69 2.71 8.17
C VAL A 464 -6.68 2.23 9.63
N LEU A 465 -5.52 2.23 10.30
CA LEU A 465 -5.40 1.86 11.72
C LEU A 465 -6.25 2.77 12.62
N SER A 466 -6.24 4.09 12.38
CA SER A 466 -7.08 5.04 13.13
C SER A 466 -8.57 4.74 12.94
N THR A 467 -8.99 4.46 11.71
CA THR A 467 -10.38 4.08 11.39
C THR A 467 -10.78 2.79 12.09
N ILE A 468 -9.94 1.74 12.03
CA ILE A 468 -10.16 0.45 12.70
C ILE A 468 -10.25 0.65 14.22
N GLN A 469 -9.36 1.44 14.81
CA GLN A 469 -9.33 1.70 16.25
C GLN A 469 -10.60 2.41 16.72
N VAL A 470 -11.11 3.40 15.98
CA VAL A 470 -12.39 4.07 16.31
C VAL A 470 -13.55 3.07 16.32
N VAL A 471 -13.68 2.27 15.25
CA VAL A 471 -14.74 1.25 15.14
C VAL A 471 -14.61 0.20 16.24
N PHE A 472 -13.40 -0.29 16.50
CA PHE A 472 -13.14 -1.26 17.57
C PHE A 472 -13.50 -0.71 18.95
N LEU A 473 -13.07 0.51 19.28
CA LEU A 473 -13.40 1.15 20.56
C LEU A 473 -14.91 1.42 20.72
N PHE A 474 -15.60 1.75 19.63
CA PHE A 474 -17.06 1.89 19.62
C PHE A 474 -17.75 0.54 19.94
N LEU A 475 -17.41 -0.50 19.17
CA LEU A 475 -17.99 -1.84 19.34
C LEU A 475 -17.67 -2.43 20.72
N TYR A 476 -16.44 -2.26 21.21
CA TYR A 476 -16.03 -2.68 22.55
C TYR A 476 -16.84 -1.97 23.64
N ARG A 477 -17.00 -0.64 23.57
CA ARG A 477 -17.81 0.11 24.53
C ARG A 477 -19.28 -0.32 24.52
N LYS A 478 -19.84 -0.64 23.35
CA LYS A 478 -21.23 -1.11 23.23
C LYS A 478 -21.39 -2.50 23.85
N ALA A 479 -20.58 -3.47 23.42
CA ALA A 479 -20.66 -4.85 23.88
C ALA A 479 -20.42 -5.02 25.39
N TRP A 480 -19.53 -4.22 25.99
CA TRP A 480 -19.16 -4.37 27.40
C TRP A 480 -19.94 -3.46 28.38
N LYS A 481 -20.68 -2.45 27.90
CA LYS A 481 -21.58 -1.66 28.76
C LYS A 481 -22.94 -2.32 28.99
N GLU A 482 -23.34 -3.26 28.13
CA GLU A 482 -24.61 -3.99 28.26
C GLU A 482 -24.55 -5.16 29.26
N VAL A 483 -23.38 -5.44 29.86
CA VAL A 483 -23.29 -6.37 31.00
C VAL A 483 -23.91 -5.71 32.23
N PRO A 484 -25.06 -6.18 32.74
CA PRO A 484 -25.62 -5.60 33.96
C PRO A 484 -24.66 -5.88 35.10
N ARG A 485 -24.28 -4.84 35.83
CA ARG A 485 -23.71 -5.05 37.17
C ARG A 485 -24.78 -5.78 37.97
N ARG A 486 -24.56 -7.06 38.29
CA ARG A 486 -25.25 -7.70 39.41
C ARG A 486 -24.95 -6.84 40.63
N GLY A 487 -25.92 -6.04 41.06
CA GLY A 487 -25.92 -5.54 42.41
C GLY A 487 -25.94 -6.75 43.36
N PRO A 488 -25.35 -6.65 44.56
CA PRO A 488 -25.54 -7.69 45.56
C PRO A 488 -27.05 -7.86 45.77
N ASP A 489 -27.51 -9.11 45.73
CA ASP A 489 -28.93 -9.41 45.80
C ASP A 489 -29.55 -8.77 47.06
N SER A 490 -30.71 -8.14 46.90
CA SER A 490 -31.54 -7.66 48.01
C SER A 490 -32.25 -8.84 48.68
N GLY A 491 -31.47 -9.83 49.12
CA GLY A 491 -31.90 -11.02 49.82
C GLY A 491 -31.66 -10.89 51.31
N SER A 492 -32.70 -10.48 52.04
CA SER A 492 -32.94 -10.76 53.47
C SER A 492 -31.70 -10.93 54.37
N ALA A 493 -31.20 -9.83 54.93
CA ALA A 493 -30.41 -9.91 56.15
C ALA A 493 -31.30 -10.44 57.29
N PRO A 494 -30.87 -11.47 58.06
CA PRO A 494 -31.66 -11.95 59.20
C PRO A 494 -31.70 -10.86 60.28
N ARG A 495 -32.91 -10.56 60.79
CA ARG A 495 -33.06 -9.72 61.98
C ARG A 495 -32.42 -10.43 63.17
N ILE A 496 -31.31 -9.90 63.66
CA ILE A 496 -30.80 -10.27 64.99
C ILE A 496 -31.66 -9.53 66.01
N ASP A 497 -32.40 -10.29 66.81
CA ASP A 497 -33.26 -9.76 67.86
C ASP A 497 -32.40 -9.29 69.04
N SER A 498 -32.46 -8.00 69.35
CA SER A 498 -31.62 -7.38 70.39
C SER A 498 -32.36 -7.35 71.72
N GLY A 499 -32.22 -8.42 72.51
CA GLY A 499 -32.64 -8.44 73.91
C GLY A 499 -31.94 -7.35 74.76
N PRO A 500 -32.57 -6.87 75.85
CA PRO A 500 -32.06 -5.73 76.61
C PRO A 500 -30.82 -6.09 77.43
N VAL A 501 -29.69 -5.46 77.12
CA VAL A 501 -28.46 -5.58 77.91
C VAL A 501 -28.54 -4.66 79.12
N ALA A 502 -28.52 -5.26 80.32
CA ALA A 502 -28.43 -4.54 81.58
C ALA A 502 -27.05 -3.86 81.72
N ARG A 503 -27.02 -2.65 82.31
CA ARG A 503 -25.78 -1.98 82.70
C ARG A 503 -25.23 -2.56 84.00
N PRO A 504 -23.91 -2.76 84.06
CA PRO A 504 -23.09 -2.29 85.18
C PRO A 504 -22.41 -0.97 84.82
#